data_AF-A0AAV9FCR3-F1
#
_entry.id   AF-A0AAV9FCR3-F1
#
_cell.length_a   1.000
_cell.length_b   1.000
_cell.length_c   1.000
_cell.angle_alpha   90.00
_cell.angle_beta   90.00
_cell.angle_gamma   90.00
#
_symmetry.space_group_name_H-M   'P 1'
#
loop_
_entity.id
_entity.type
_entity.pdbx_description
1 polymer ?
#
loop_
_entity_poly.entity_id
_entity_poly.type
_entity_poly.pdbx_seq_one_letter_code
_entity_poly.pdbx_strand_id
1 'polypeptide(L)'
;MRLYRISPSIVVLGFMIGVIVLGVISRSFLGDAFWSMNDEFGFVNRTPVKGPGFPPIFAYWISGSGGESERILRLLKAVYHPRNRYLLHLDAGSLPDERLKLAQAIQSERLFRAFGNVEVVGKSYAVECMGSSALAAMLHGAAILLKINNDWDWFITLSASDYPIVSQDDLLHVFASLPRDLNFIDHTSDLGWKEADRINKIVVDPSLYFTVNRPLFEATEPRATPDAFNIFTGSPWVTLSRPFTEHCVHSWDNLPRKLLMYTTNMAFPLETYFQTIICNTPEFRNTTVNNDLRYFVWDDPPKLDPLFLNISNYEKMTKSRAAIARRFTESDPVLQKLDEDVLKRSPNGVGAGRWCSGPLMNQKGETLDSDVCASWGDINVVEPGPAGEKLKSLVSELLGDEALRSRQCKSQ
;
A
#
# COMPACT_ATOMS: atom_id res chain seq x y z
N MET A 1 -56.46 33.97 19.25
CA MET A 1 -55.25 33.11 19.30
C MET A 1 -54.05 33.96 19.70
N ARG A 2 -53.54 33.82 20.93
CA ARG A 2 -52.25 34.41 21.33
C ARG A 2 -51.17 33.34 21.15
N LEU A 3 -50.30 33.53 20.17
CA LEU A 3 -49.10 32.70 19.96
C LEU A 3 -48.09 33.00 21.07
N TYR A 4 -47.75 32.00 21.87
CA TYR A 4 -46.64 32.07 22.81
C TYR A 4 -45.33 32.12 22.02
N ARG A 5 -44.64 33.26 22.04
CA ARG A 5 -43.25 33.38 21.57
C ARG A 5 -42.34 32.74 22.62
N ILE A 6 -41.82 31.55 22.31
CA ILE A 6 -40.78 30.90 23.10
C ILE A 6 -39.48 31.70 22.90
N SER A 7 -38.83 32.07 24.00
CA SER A 7 -37.56 32.81 23.97
C SER A 7 -36.46 31.98 23.28
N PRO A 8 -35.68 32.57 22.35
CA PRO A 8 -34.57 31.89 21.68
C PRO A 8 -33.58 31.24 22.66
N SER A 9 -33.40 31.83 23.84
CA SER A 9 -32.49 31.33 24.88
C SER A 9 -32.91 29.97 25.45
N ILE A 10 -34.21 29.67 25.48
CA ILE A 10 -34.75 28.39 26.00
C ILE A 10 -34.52 27.26 24.98
N VAL A 11 -34.62 27.59 23.68
CA VAL A 11 -34.35 26.64 22.59
C VAL A 11 -32.86 26.27 22.54
N VAL A 12 -31.97 27.24 22.73
CA VAL A 12 -30.52 27.00 22.77
C VAL A 12 -30.12 26.17 24.00
N LEU A 13 -30.72 26.42 25.17
CA LEU A 13 -30.43 25.65 26.38
C LEU A 13 -30.89 24.19 26.24
N GLY A 14 -32.06 23.95 25.65
CA GLY A 14 -32.56 22.60 25.36
C GLY A 14 -31.65 21.84 24.38
N PHE A 15 -31.12 22.53 23.37
CA PHE A 15 -30.20 21.93 22.40
C PHE A 15 -28.85 21.54 23.04
N MET A 16 -28.30 22.42 23.89
CA MET A 16 -27.04 22.14 24.60
C MET A 16 -27.16 20.98 25.58
N ILE A 17 -28.27 20.86 26.31
CA ILE A 17 -28.52 19.73 27.21
C ILE A 17 -28.69 18.43 26.41
N GLY A 18 -29.38 18.48 25.26
CA GLY A 18 -29.52 17.33 24.36
C GLY A 18 -28.17 16.82 23.84
N VAL A 19 -27.26 17.71 23.44
CA VAL A 19 -25.92 17.35 22.95
C VAL A 19 -25.05 16.76 24.06
N ILE A 20 -25.14 17.28 25.29
CA ILE A 20 -24.38 16.73 26.43
C ILE A 20 -24.90 15.34 26.81
N VAL A 21 -26.22 15.13 26.85
CA VAL A 21 -26.82 13.83 27.17
C VAL A 21 -26.50 12.79 26.08
N LEU A 22 -26.57 13.16 24.80
CA LEU A 22 -26.12 12.29 23.70
C LEU A 22 -24.62 11.98 23.76
N GLY A 23 -23.79 12.96 24.12
CA GLY A 23 -22.33 12.77 24.28
C GLY A 23 -21.97 11.85 25.45
N VAL A 24 -22.71 11.92 26.57
CA VAL A 24 -22.52 11.06 27.74
C VAL A 24 -23.04 9.65 27.47
N ILE A 25 -24.22 9.49 26.86
CA ILE A 25 -24.76 8.17 26.49
C ILE A 25 -23.86 7.50 25.45
N SER A 26 -23.34 8.23 24.46
CA SER A 26 -22.37 7.70 23.48
C SER A 26 -21.07 7.23 24.14
N ARG A 27 -20.54 7.97 25.12
CA ARG A 27 -19.31 7.57 25.83
C ARG A 27 -19.51 6.39 26.78
N SER A 28 -20.65 6.31 27.47
CA SER A 28 -20.92 5.21 28.41
C SER A 28 -21.30 3.91 27.72
N PHE A 29 -22.13 3.94 26.67
CA PHE A 29 -22.50 2.72 25.92
C PHE A 29 -21.35 2.15 25.10
N LEU A 30 -20.47 3.00 24.55
CA LEU A 30 -19.28 2.53 23.83
C LEU A 30 -18.16 2.11 24.80
N GLY A 31 -18.05 2.76 25.96
CA GLY A 31 -17.09 2.40 27.00
C GLY A 31 -17.35 1.01 27.59
N ASP A 32 -18.58 0.72 28.00
CA ASP A 32 -18.90 -0.56 28.65
C ASP A 32 -18.86 -1.75 27.67
N ALA A 33 -19.22 -1.54 26.40
CA ALA A 33 -19.05 -2.54 25.35
C ALA A 33 -17.56 -2.79 25.01
N PHE A 34 -16.70 -1.77 25.13
CA PHE A 34 -15.27 -1.86 24.88
C PHE A 34 -14.51 -2.60 26.01
N TRP A 35 -14.98 -2.49 27.25
CA TRP A 35 -14.40 -3.25 28.38
C TRP A 35 -14.89 -4.70 28.41
N SER A 36 -16.19 -4.95 28.15
CA SER A 36 -16.76 -6.29 28.20
C SER A 36 -16.22 -7.26 27.14
N MET A 37 -15.68 -6.75 26.02
CA MET A 37 -15.16 -7.58 24.93
C MET A 37 -13.63 -7.80 25.01
N ASN A 38 -12.93 -7.04 25.86
CA ASN A 38 -11.50 -7.20 26.10
C ASN A 38 -11.17 -8.27 27.16
N ASP A 39 -12.13 -8.64 28.01
CA ASP A 39 -11.88 -9.54 29.15
C ASP A 39 -11.85 -11.04 28.78
N GLU A 40 -12.25 -11.41 27.56
CA GLU A 40 -12.28 -12.81 27.09
C GLU A 40 -11.07 -13.19 26.21
N PHE A 41 -10.24 -12.22 25.81
CA PHE A 41 -9.06 -12.45 24.98
C PHE A 41 -7.81 -12.11 25.77
N GLY A 42 -7.19 -13.15 26.37
CA GLY A 42 -5.98 -13.06 27.17
C GLY A 42 -4.90 -12.17 26.54
N PHE A 43 -4.10 -11.54 27.41
CA PHE A 43 -3.01 -10.59 27.09
C PHE A 43 -2.10 -11.07 25.93
N VAL A 44 -2.50 -10.79 24.69
CA VAL A 44 -1.64 -10.91 23.53
C VAL A 44 -0.88 -9.60 23.40
N ASN A 45 0.44 -9.70 23.29
CA ASN A 45 1.30 -8.54 23.12
C ASN A 45 1.06 -7.93 21.73
N ARG A 46 0.10 -7.00 21.65
CA ARG A 46 -0.33 -6.34 20.40
C ARG A 46 0.75 -5.43 19.81
N THR A 47 1.79 -5.13 20.58
CA THR A 47 2.83 -4.19 20.18
C THR A 47 3.95 -4.94 19.48
N PRO A 48 4.22 -4.65 18.18
CA PRO A 48 5.33 -5.28 17.48
C PRO A 48 6.66 -4.89 18.15
N VAL A 49 7.47 -5.90 18.50
CA VAL A 49 8.85 -5.72 18.93
C VAL A 49 9.69 -5.26 17.74
N LYS A 50 10.57 -4.30 17.99
CA LYS A 50 11.40 -3.64 16.98
C LYS A 50 12.89 -3.87 17.22
N GLY A 51 13.66 -3.68 16.16
CA GLY A 51 15.11 -3.66 16.20
C GLY A 51 15.74 -4.68 15.23
N PRO A 52 17.07 -4.68 15.12
CA PRO A 52 17.79 -5.66 14.30
C PRO A 52 17.43 -7.08 14.70
N GLY A 53 17.17 -7.95 13.73
CA GLY A 53 16.79 -9.35 13.95
C GLY A 53 15.31 -9.59 14.25
N PHE A 54 14.51 -8.53 14.52
CA PHE A 54 13.05 -8.65 14.58
C PHE A 54 12.41 -8.40 13.20
N PRO A 55 11.28 -9.05 12.89
CA PRO A 55 10.54 -8.76 11.66
C PRO A 55 10.14 -7.29 11.57
N PRO A 56 10.21 -6.67 10.39
CA PRO A 56 9.83 -5.28 10.24
C PRO A 56 8.32 -5.07 10.35
N ILE A 57 7.91 -3.82 10.21
CA ILE A 57 6.53 -3.40 10.03
C ILE A 57 6.40 -2.79 8.64
N PHE A 58 5.56 -3.38 7.80
CA PHE A 58 5.24 -2.82 6.49
C PHE A 58 4.04 -1.87 6.56
N ALA A 59 4.11 -0.77 5.83
CA ALA A 59 3.00 0.14 5.58
C ALA A 59 2.56 -0.01 4.13
N TYR A 60 1.44 -0.70 3.92
CA TYR A 60 0.84 -0.91 2.61
C TYR A 60 -0.11 0.23 2.26
N TRP A 61 0.09 0.84 1.11
CA TRP A 61 -0.92 1.66 0.46
C TRP A 61 -1.52 0.89 -0.70
N ILE A 62 -2.81 0.54 -0.58
CA ILE A 62 -3.55 -0.25 -1.57
C ILE A 62 -4.56 0.66 -2.25
N SER A 63 -4.32 0.95 -3.54
CA SER A 63 -5.15 1.87 -4.33
C SER A 63 -6.03 1.14 -5.35
N GLY A 64 -7.20 1.68 -5.62
CA GLY A 64 -8.04 1.26 -6.75
C GLY A 64 -9.00 2.36 -7.20
N SER A 65 -9.81 2.04 -8.20
CA SER A 65 -10.86 2.88 -8.78
C SER A 65 -12.24 2.23 -8.65
N GLY A 66 -13.23 2.78 -9.36
CA GLY A 66 -14.61 2.30 -9.28
C GLY A 66 -14.77 0.84 -9.68
N GLY A 67 -15.50 0.09 -8.85
CA GLY A 67 -15.73 -1.34 -9.04
C GLY A 67 -14.59 -2.23 -8.54
N GLU A 68 -13.57 -1.69 -7.89
CA GLU A 68 -12.41 -2.45 -7.43
C GLU A 68 -12.42 -2.74 -5.91
N SER A 69 -13.48 -2.38 -5.19
CA SER A 69 -13.57 -2.58 -3.72
C SER A 69 -13.34 -4.03 -3.29
N GLU A 70 -13.95 -4.99 -3.97
CA GLU A 70 -13.81 -6.42 -3.65
C GLU A 70 -12.40 -6.94 -3.94
N ARG A 71 -11.76 -6.40 -4.99
CA ARG A 71 -10.37 -6.73 -5.34
C ARG A 71 -9.40 -6.19 -4.30
N ILE A 72 -9.61 -4.95 -3.82
CA ILE A 72 -8.85 -4.39 -2.70
C ILE A 72 -9.04 -5.24 -1.45
N LEU A 73 -10.27 -5.64 -1.12
CA LEU A 73 -10.55 -6.45 0.06
C LEU A 73 -9.87 -7.82 -0.02
N ARG A 74 -9.94 -8.49 -1.17
CA ARG A 74 -9.25 -9.77 -1.41
C ARG A 74 -7.74 -9.61 -1.27
N LEU A 75 -7.17 -8.58 -1.90
CA LEU A 75 -5.74 -8.29 -1.83
C LEU A 75 -5.30 -8.01 -0.39
N LEU A 76 -6.02 -7.15 0.33
CA LEU A 76 -5.76 -6.85 1.75
C LEU A 76 -5.68 -8.13 2.56
N LYS A 77 -6.65 -9.05 2.41
CA LYS A 77 -6.67 -10.33 3.13
C LYS A 77 -5.46 -11.21 2.76
N ALA A 78 -5.05 -11.21 1.49
CA ALA A 78 -3.89 -11.95 1.02
C ALA A 78 -2.56 -11.39 1.58
N VAL A 79 -2.46 -10.08 1.79
CA VAL A 79 -1.26 -9.41 2.35
C VAL A 79 -1.39 -9.09 3.85
N TYR A 80 -2.43 -9.56 4.54
CA TYR A 80 -2.69 -9.18 5.93
C TYR A 80 -1.71 -9.85 6.90
N HIS A 81 -1.18 -9.05 7.82
CA HIS A 81 -0.43 -9.48 8.99
C HIS A 81 -0.69 -8.47 10.13
N PRO A 82 -0.92 -8.90 11.38
CA PRO A 82 -1.21 -8.02 12.52
C PRO A 82 -0.16 -6.93 12.79
N ARG A 83 1.10 -7.20 12.42
CA ARG A 83 2.21 -6.24 12.57
C ARG A 83 2.07 -5.02 11.68
N ASN A 84 1.57 -5.21 10.47
CA ASN A 84 1.66 -4.23 9.39
C ASN A 84 0.60 -3.14 9.55
N ARG A 85 0.70 -2.11 8.71
CA ARG A 85 -0.25 -1.00 8.59
C ARG A 85 -0.82 -1.00 7.18
N TYR A 86 -2.11 -0.76 7.05
CA TYR A 86 -2.81 -0.79 5.76
C TYR A 86 -3.62 0.48 5.58
N LEU A 87 -3.40 1.17 4.46
CA LEU A 87 -4.20 2.31 4.04
C LEU A 87 -4.85 2.00 2.68
N LEU A 88 -6.17 1.93 2.65
CA LEU A 88 -6.95 1.66 1.45
C LEU A 88 -7.43 2.98 0.83
N HIS A 89 -7.26 3.12 -0.48
CA HIS A 89 -7.65 4.31 -1.23
C HIS A 89 -8.47 3.93 -2.47
N LEU A 90 -9.64 4.55 -2.62
CA LEU A 90 -10.46 4.49 -3.82
C LEU A 90 -10.62 5.91 -4.40
N ASP A 91 -10.22 6.07 -5.66
CA ASP A 91 -10.27 7.36 -6.37
C ASP A 91 -11.71 7.78 -6.76
N ALA A 92 -11.84 8.93 -7.44
CA ALA A 92 -13.15 9.49 -7.80
C ALA A 92 -13.91 8.68 -8.87
N GLY A 93 -13.33 7.63 -9.43
CA GLY A 93 -14.06 6.62 -10.19
C GLY A 93 -14.99 5.77 -9.31
N SER A 94 -14.72 5.68 -8.01
CA SER A 94 -15.59 4.99 -7.05
C SER A 94 -16.77 5.84 -6.59
N LEU A 95 -17.92 5.19 -6.38
CA LEU A 95 -19.09 5.85 -5.81
C LEU A 95 -18.91 6.06 -4.28
N PRO A 96 -19.51 7.11 -3.68
CA PRO A 96 -19.50 7.28 -2.23
C PRO A 96 -19.97 6.03 -1.46
N ASP A 97 -21.00 5.37 -1.97
CA ASP A 97 -21.54 4.14 -1.38
C ASP A 97 -20.57 2.96 -1.46
N GLU A 98 -19.77 2.87 -2.53
CA GLU A 98 -18.74 1.84 -2.66
C GLU A 98 -17.66 2.00 -1.60
N ARG A 99 -17.19 3.23 -1.37
CA ARG A 99 -16.21 3.54 -0.32
C ARG A 99 -16.77 3.28 1.07
N LEU A 100 -18.03 3.65 1.30
CA LEU A 100 -18.71 3.40 2.57
C LEU A 100 -18.84 1.89 2.83
N LYS A 101 -19.21 1.10 1.81
CA LYS A 101 -19.29 -0.36 1.90
C LYS A 101 -17.93 -0.99 2.19
N LEU A 102 -16.86 -0.51 1.54
CA LEU A 102 -15.50 -0.97 1.85
C LEU A 102 -15.16 -0.70 3.31
N ALA A 103 -15.40 0.52 3.81
CA ALA A 103 -15.14 0.85 5.21
C ALA A 103 -15.98 0.00 6.19
N GLN A 104 -17.25 -0.26 5.87
CA GLN A 104 -18.12 -1.15 6.65
C GLN A 104 -17.63 -2.59 6.64
N ALA A 105 -17.14 -3.10 5.51
CA ALA A 105 -16.55 -4.43 5.40
C ALA A 105 -15.28 -4.56 6.25
N ILE A 106 -14.43 -3.52 6.28
CA ILE A 106 -13.27 -3.53 7.18
C ILE A 106 -13.70 -3.53 8.66
N GLN A 107 -14.74 -2.76 9.01
CA GLN A 107 -15.26 -2.71 10.37
C GLN A 107 -16.02 -3.97 10.80
N SER A 108 -16.56 -4.77 9.88
CA SER A 108 -17.24 -6.01 10.24
C SER A 108 -16.24 -7.13 10.57
N GLU A 109 -15.09 -7.14 9.92
CA GLU A 109 -14.03 -8.13 10.11
C GLU A 109 -13.45 -8.08 11.53
N ARG A 110 -13.57 -9.20 12.25
CA ARG A 110 -13.14 -9.33 13.66
C ARG A 110 -11.65 -9.03 13.82
N LEU A 111 -10.84 -9.55 12.92
CA LEU A 111 -9.38 -9.44 12.96
C LEU A 111 -8.91 -7.98 12.78
N PHE A 112 -9.47 -7.28 11.80
CA PHE A 112 -9.11 -5.89 11.51
C PHE A 112 -9.51 -4.97 12.65
N ARG A 113 -10.66 -5.23 13.29
CA ARG A 113 -11.06 -4.53 14.52
C ARG A 113 -10.14 -4.82 15.71
N ALA A 114 -9.73 -6.07 15.90
CA ALA A 114 -8.93 -6.48 17.05
C ALA A 114 -7.54 -5.80 17.05
N PHE A 115 -6.92 -5.68 15.88
CA PHE A 115 -5.59 -5.07 15.72
C PHE A 115 -5.63 -3.58 15.36
N GLY A 116 -6.75 -3.07 14.82
CA GLY A 116 -6.92 -1.65 14.51
C GLY A 116 -5.88 -1.11 13.52
N ASN A 117 -5.43 -1.95 12.58
CA ASN A 117 -4.29 -1.66 11.70
C ASN A 117 -4.67 -1.49 10.22
N VAL A 118 -5.96 -1.34 9.91
CA VAL A 118 -6.49 -1.13 8.56
C VAL A 118 -7.36 0.13 8.55
N GLU A 119 -7.01 1.08 7.68
CA GLU A 119 -7.68 2.36 7.54
C GLU A 119 -8.15 2.58 6.10
N VAL A 120 -9.24 3.32 5.91
CA VAL A 120 -9.78 3.68 4.59
C VAL A 120 -9.79 5.19 4.43
N VAL A 121 -9.23 5.69 3.33
CA VAL A 121 -9.28 7.12 3.01
C VAL A 121 -10.73 7.54 2.75
N GLY A 122 -11.28 8.37 3.64
CA GLY A 122 -12.70 8.73 3.58
C GLY A 122 -13.07 9.68 2.43
N LYS A 123 -12.19 10.65 2.10
CA LYS A 123 -12.42 11.60 1.01
C LYS A 123 -11.69 11.16 -0.24
N SER A 124 -12.45 10.98 -1.31
CA SER A 124 -11.91 10.65 -2.61
C SER A 124 -11.60 11.90 -3.44
N TYR A 125 -10.75 11.74 -4.46
CA TYR A 125 -10.33 12.77 -5.40
C TYR A 125 -9.99 12.11 -6.73
N ALA A 126 -9.99 12.90 -7.80
CA ALA A 126 -9.75 12.40 -9.15
C ALA A 126 -8.29 11.95 -9.32
N VAL A 127 -8.11 10.83 -10.01
CA VAL A 127 -6.80 10.26 -10.33
C VAL A 127 -6.80 9.79 -11.77
N GLU A 128 -5.77 10.19 -12.51
CA GLU A 128 -5.41 9.67 -13.83
C GLU A 128 -4.10 8.87 -13.68
N CYS A 129 -4.11 7.59 -14.05
CA CYS A 129 -3.00 6.67 -13.78
C CYS A 129 -1.71 7.07 -14.52
N MET A 130 -1.86 7.73 -15.68
CA MET A 130 -0.73 8.27 -16.45
C MET A 130 -0.29 9.65 -15.94
N GLY A 131 -1.06 10.29 -15.08
CA GLY A 131 -0.94 11.69 -14.70
C GLY A 131 -0.26 11.95 -13.36
N SER A 132 -0.04 13.24 -13.07
CA SER A 132 0.54 13.71 -11.82
C SER A 132 -0.40 13.63 -10.63
N SER A 133 -1.71 13.51 -10.86
CA SER A 133 -2.70 13.16 -9.85
C SER A 133 -2.45 11.77 -9.24
N ALA A 134 -1.93 10.78 -10.01
CA ALA A 134 -1.53 9.48 -9.45
C ALA A 134 -0.32 9.58 -8.51
N LEU A 135 0.67 10.40 -8.87
CA LEU A 135 1.80 10.71 -7.98
C LEU A 135 1.32 11.43 -6.71
N ALA A 136 0.45 12.42 -6.85
CA ALA A 136 -0.14 13.13 -5.72
C ALA A 136 -0.92 12.18 -4.80
N ALA A 137 -1.65 11.21 -5.36
CA ALA A 137 -2.37 10.19 -4.60
C ALA A 137 -1.42 9.31 -3.76
N MET A 138 -0.31 8.86 -4.35
CA MET A 138 0.69 8.06 -3.66
C MET A 138 1.39 8.84 -2.55
N LEU A 139 1.79 10.09 -2.81
CA LEU A 139 2.38 10.98 -1.81
C LEU A 139 1.41 11.31 -0.68
N HIS A 140 0.12 11.46 -0.98
CA HIS A 140 -0.92 11.64 0.03
C HIS A 140 -1.08 10.39 0.91
N GLY A 141 -1.07 9.19 0.31
CA GLY A 141 -1.09 7.93 1.05
C GLY A 141 0.11 7.78 2.00
N ALA A 142 1.31 8.08 1.50
CA ALA A 142 2.54 8.14 2.31
C ALA A 142 2.42 9.17 3.44
N ALA A 143 1.94 10.39 3.16
CA ALA A 143 1.77 11.43 4.17
C ALA A 143 0.77 11.05 5.28
N ILE A 144 -0.33 10.35 4.93
CA ILE A 144 -1.27 9.82 5.93
C ILE A 144 -0.56 8.80 6.81
N LEU A 145 0.09 7.79 6.22
CA LEU A 145 0.78 6.73 6.95
C LEU A 145 1.92 7.25 7.83
N LEU A 146 2.66 8.27 7.38
CA LEU A 146 3.65 8.99 8.19
C LEU A 146 3.04 9.68 9.40
N LYS A 147 1.81 10.21 9.27
CA LYS A 147 1.10 10.97 10.30
C LYS A 147 0.43 10.07 11.34
N ILE A 148 -0.21 8.98 10.90
CA ILE A 148 -1.02 8.12 11.79
C ILE A 148 -0.19 7.00 12.43
N ASN A 149 0.94 6.64 11.84
CA ASN A 149 1.81 5.58 12.33
C ASN A 149 3.29 6.02 12.30
N ASN A 150 3.96 5.93 13.44
CA ASN A 150 5.37 6.30 13.60
C ASN A 150 6.29 5.08 13.65
N ASP A 151 5.77 3.89 13.37
CA ASP A 151 6.43 2.64 13.70
C ASP A 151 6.84 1.76 12.54
N TRP A 152 6.35 2.02 11.34
CA TRP A 152 6.65 1.22 10.15
C TRP A 152 8.04 1.50 9.57
N ASP A 153 8.61 0.48 8.93
CA ASP A 153 9.96 0.49 8.37
C ASP A 153 9.97 0.73 6.86
N TRP A 154 9.01 0.15 6.13
CA TRP A 154 8.90 0.28 4.67
C TRP A 154 7.48 0.58 4.20
N PHE A 155 7.38 1.50 3.25
CA PHE A 155 6.18 1.84 2.50
C PHE A 155 6.10 1.02 1.21
N ILE A 156 5.05 0.22 1.05
CA ILE A 156 4.83 -0.66 -0.10
C ILE A 156 3.58 -0.22 -0.85
N THR A 157 3.69 -0.01 -2.15
CA THR A 157 2.57 0.42 -3.00
C THR A 157 1.94 -0.76 -3.74
N LEU A 158 0.62 -0.86 -3.72
CA LEU A 158 -0.13 -1.88 -4.44
C LEU A 158 -1.35 -1.25 -5.11
N SER A 159 -1.75 -1.78 -6.26
CA SER A 159 -3.07 -1.56 -6.82
C SER A 159 -3.95 -2.79 -6.66
N ALA A 160 -5.25 -2.63 -6.89
CA ALA A 160 -6.23 -3.73 -6.97
C ALA A 160 -5.88 -4.83 -8.00
N SER A 161 -4.87 -4.60 -8.85
CA SER A 161 -4.38 -5.53 -9.88
C SER A 161 -3.13 -6.31 -9.49
N ASP A 162 -2.53 -6.00 -8.34
CA ASP A 162 -1.38 -6.72 -7.79
C ASP A 162 -1.83 -7.91 -6.94
N TYR A 163 -0.96 -8.92 -6.80
CA TYR A 163 -1.19 -10.03 -5.88
C TYR A 163 0.13 -10.62 -5.33
N PRO A 164 0.21 -10.97 -4.05
CA PRO A 164 1.42 -11.57 -3.48
C PRO A 164 1.65 -12.97 -4.04
N ILE A 165 2.92 -13.30 -4.29
CA ILE A 165 3.38 -14.65 -4.67
C ILE A 165 4.36 -15.23 -3.63
N VAL A 166 4.37 -14.63 -2.44
CA VAL A 166 5.01 -15.08 -1.20
C VAL A 166 4.04 -14.80 -0.04
N SER A 167 4.13 -15.55 1.06
CA SER A 167 3.34 -15.24 2.26
C SER A 167 3.87 -13.99 2.98
N GLN A 168 3.10 -13.45 3.93
CA GLN A 168 3.60 -12.34 4.75
C GLN A 168 4.76 -12.77 5.65
N ASP A 169 4.73 -13.99 6.20
CA ASP A 169 5.84 -14.53 6.99
C ASP A 169 7.12 -14.67 6.14
N ASP A 170 7.00 -15.09 4.88
CA ASP A 170 8.13 -15.12 3.92
C ASP A 170 8.75 -13.74 3.75
N LEU A 171 7.92 -12.73 3.44
CA LEU A 171 8.39 -11.37 3.17
C LEU A 171 9.00 -10.74 4.43
N LEU A 172 8.34 -10.90 5.56
CA LEU A 172 8.82 -10.43 6.87
C LEU A 172 10.13 -11.11 7.26
N HIS A 173 10.28 -12.42 7.03
CA HIS A 173 11.51 -13.16 7.31
C HIS A 173 12.68 -12.64 6.47
N VAL A 174 12.48 -12.46 5.16
CA VAL A 174 13.53 -11.96 4.27
C VAL A 174 13.95 -10.56 4.70
N PHE A 175 12.99 -9.65 4.87
CA PHE A 175 13.29 -8.27 5.24
C PHE A 175 13.83 -8.14 6.66
N ALA A 176 13.56 -9.08 7.58
CA ALA A 176 14.10 -9.04 8.94
C ALA A 176 15.63 -8.90 8.96
N SER A 177 16.31 -9.49 7.98
CA SER A 177 17.77 -9.49 7.84
C SER A 177 18.36 -8.27 7.11
N LEU A 178 17.52 -7.40 6.54
CA LEU A 178 17.95 -6.29 5.69
C LEU A 178 18.18 -4.99 6.46
N PRO A 179 19.16 -4.17 6.06
CA PRO A 179 19.24 -2.78 6.51
C PRO A 179 17.92 -2.04 6.21
N ARG A 180 17.35 -1.36 7.22
CA ARG A 180 16.02 -0.72 7.18
C ARG A 180 15.96 0.53 6.28
N ASP A 181 17.11 1.02 5.85
CA ASP A 181 17.28 2.18 4.98
C ASP A 181 17.27 1.81 3.49
N LEU A 182 17.28 0.52 3.13
CA LEU A 182 17.23 0.09 1.72
C LEU A 182 15.90 0.42 1.04
N ASN A 183 15.98 0.78 -0.23
CA ASN A 183 14.85 1.13 -1.10
C ASN A 183 14.86 0.23 -2.34
N PHE A 184 13.84 -0.59 -2.52
CA PHE A 184 13.66 -1.42 -3.71
C PHE A 184 12.95 -0.59 -4.78
N ILE A 185 13.75 -0.05 -5.68
CA ILE A 185 13.33 0.90 -6.71
C ILE A 185 14.09 0.63 -8.00
N ASP A 186 13.39 0.08 -8.98
CA ASP A 186 13.90 -0.06 -10.34
C ASP A 186 14.14 1.33 -10.95
N HIS A 187 15.32 1.53 -11.52
CA HIS A 187 15.73 2.81 -12.12
C HIS A 187 16.82 2.64 -13.17
N THR A 188 16.79 3.54 -14.16
CA THR A 188 17.82 3.73 -15.19
C THR A 188 17.91 5.21 -15.57
N SER A 189 19.12 5.67 -15.87
CA SER A 189 19.39 6.97 -16.52
C SER A 189 19.49 6.86 -18.03
N ASP A 190 19.40 5.66 -18.60
CA ASP A 190 19.25 5.47 -20.05
C ASP A 190 17.80 5.72 -20.45
N LEU A 191 17.53 6.94 -20.89
CA LEU A 191 16.19 7.41 -21.25
C LEU A 191 15.76 6.90 -22.64
N GLY A 192 16.67 6.79 -23.60
CA GLY A 192 16.38 6.45 -24.98
C GLY A 192 15.19 7.24 -25.55
N TRP A 193 14.21 6.53 -26.12
CA TRP A 193 13.00 7.13 -26.68
C TRP A 193 12.11 7.85 -25.63
N LYS A 194 12.23 7.50 -24.34
CA LYS A 194 11.42 8.09 -23.27
C LYS A 194 11.73 9.58 -23.07
N GLU A 195 12.93 10.03 -23.45
CA GLU A 195 13.29 11.44 -23.38
C GLU A 195 12.32 12.26 -24.25
N ALA A 196 12.26 11.95 -25.55
CA ALA A 196 11.36 12.63 -26.48
C ALA A 196 9.88 12.43 -26.13
N ASP A 197 9.46 11.20 -25.83
CA ASP A 197 8.03 10.86 -25.69
C ASP A 197 7.42 11.25 -24.34
N ARG A 198 8.20 11.20 -23.25
CA ARG A 198 7.67 11.38 -21.89
C ARG A 198 8.19 12.63 -21.20
N ILE A 199 9.46 12.99 -21.42
CA ILE A 199 10.11 14.10 -20.70
C ILE A 199 9.92 15.42 -21.45
N ASN A 200 10.21 15.43 -22.75
CA ASN A 200 10.06 16.61 -23.62
C ASN A 200 8.59 16.91 -23.94
N LYS A 201 7.73 15.88 -23.98
CA LYS A 201 6.30 16.07 -24.21
C LYS A 201 5.63 16.68 -22.99
N ILE A 202 4.83 17.72 -23.21
CA ILE A 202 4.07 18.39 -22.16
C ILE A 202 2.66 17.81 -22.16
N VAL A 203 2.21 17.34 -21.00
CA VAL A 203 0.83 16.90 -20.77
C VAL A 203 0.15 17.76 -19.73
N VAL A 204 -1.17 17.83 -19.75
CA VAL A 204 -1.99 18.44 -18.71
C VAL A 204 -2.84 17.32 -18.11
N ASP A 205 -2.74 17.16 -16.81
CA ASP A 205 -3.59 16.24 -16.05
C ASP A 205 -4.82 16.99 -15.50
N PRO A 206 -6.02 16.78 -16.08
CA PRO A 206 -7.22 17.47 -15.63
C PRO A 206 -7.72 16.96 -14.28
N SER A 207 -7.30 15.76 -13.86
CA SER A 207 -7.65 15.19 -12.55
C SER A 207 -7.01 15.94 -11.39
N LEU A 208 -6.05 16.85 -11.65
CA LEU A 208 -5.54 17.80 -10.66
C LEU A 208 -6.56 18.89 -10.26
N TYR A 209 -7.50 19.24 -11.14
CA TYR A 209 -8.43 20.36 -10.94
C TYR A 209 -9.90 20.05 -11.21
N PHE A 210 -10.23 18.83 -11.63
CA PHE A 210 -11.60 18.31 -11.69
C PHE A 210 -11.87 17.28 -10.60
N THR A 211 -13.16 17.10 -10.26
CA THR A 211 -13.61 16.15 -9.24
C THR A 211 -13.89 14.74 -9.79
N VAL A 212 -13.66 14.51 -11.08
CA VAL A 212 -13.87 13.22 -11.77
C VAL A 212 -12.60 12.86 -12.53
N ASN A 213 -12.30 11.56 -12.63
CA ASN A 213 -11.15 11.07 -13.39
C ASN A 213 -11.28 11.52 -14.86
N ARG A 214 -10.21 12.07 -15.41
CA ARG A 214 -10.14 12.56 -16.79
C ARG A 214 -8.82 12.16 -17.44
N PRO A 215 -8.85 11.77 -18.72
CA PRO A 215 -7.64 11.45 -19.46
C PRO A 215 -6.75 12.67 -19.60
N LEU A 216 -5.46 12.42 -19.83
CA LEU A 216 -4.48 13.46 -20.12
C LEU A 216 -4.79 14.19 -21.43
N PHE A 217 -4.40 15.46 -21.49
CA PHE A 217 -4.31 16.22 -22.74
C PHE A 217 -2.85 16.52 -23.05
N GLU A 218 -2.47 16.40 -24.31
CA GLU A 218 -1.12 16.67 -24.76
C GLU A 218 -1.04 18.07 -25.35
N ALA A 219 -0.02 18.83 -24.99
CA ALA A 219 0.28 20.09 -25.65
C ALA A 219 0.96 19.83 -26.99
N THR A 220 0.81 20.76 -27.93
CA THR A 220 1.43 20.67 -29.26
C THR A 220 2.94 20.87 -29.20
N GLU A 221 3.40 21.81 -28.38
CA GLU A 221 4.81 22.17 -28.30
C GLU A 221 5.54 21.35 -27.21
N PRO A 222 6.72 20.79 -27.52
CA PRO A 222 7.56 20.14 -26.52
C PRO A 222 8.35 21.17 -25.68
N ARG A 223 9.02 20.68 -24.64
CA ARG A 223 10.02 21.39 -23.84
C ARG A 223 11.39 20.72 -23.94
N ALA A 224 12.45 21.46 -23.61
CA ALA A 224 13.78 20.87 -23.41
C ALA A 224 13.82 20.01 -22.13
N THR A 225 14.73 19.03 -22.13
CA THR A 225 15.08 18.23 -20.95
C THR A 225 15.70 19.15 -19.89
N PRO A 226 15.29 19.08 -18.60
CA PRO A 226 15.85 19.93 -17.57
C PRO A 226 17.32 19.56 -17.30
N ASP A 227 18.12 20.58 -17.03
CA ASP A 227 19.56 20.47 -16.74
C ASP A 227 19.88 20.64 -15.24
N ALA A 228 18.87 20.94 -14.42
CA ALA A 228 19.05 21.18 -12.99
C ALA A 228 19.15 19.89 -12.13
N PHE A 229 18.84 18.73 -12.71
CA PHE A 229 18.93 17.41 -12.07
C PHE A 229 18.99 16.33 -13.16
N ASN A 230 19.57 15.18 -12.84
CA ASN A 230 19.59 14.03 -13.75
C ASN A 230 18.28 13.28 -13.67
N ILE A 231 17.61 13.05 -14.80
CA ILE A 231 16.36 12.28 -14.80
C ILE A 231 16.67 10.77 -14.76
N PHE A 232 15.95 10.07 -13.91
CA PHE A 232 15.92 8.60 -13.87
C PHE A 232 14.49 8.13 -14.11
N THR A 233 14.34 7.04 -14.85
CA THR A 233 13.04 6.37 -15.05
C THR A 233 13.09 4.92 -14.60
N GLY A 234 11.96 4.31 -14.28
CA GLY A 234 11.87 2.90 -13.91
C GLY A 234 10.45 2.45 -13.62
N SER A 235 10.30 1.36 -12.87
CA SER A 235 8.98 0.87 -12.44
C SER A 235 8.21 1.91 -11.62
N PRO A 236 6.90 2.12 -11.85
CA PRO A 236 6.08 3.01 -11.01
C PRO A 236 5.79 2.40 -9.63
N TRP A 237 6.22 1.17 -9.40
CA TRP A 237 5.95 0.44 -8.19
C TRP A 237 7.20 0.30 -7.33
N VAL A 238 7.06 0.57 -6.03
CA VAL A 238 8.21 0.77 -5.15
C VAL A 238 8.01 0.13 -3.79
N THR A 239 9.12 -0.21 -3.12
CA THR A 239 9.17 -0.43 -1.68
C THR A 239 10.20 0.52 -1.08
N LEU A 240 9.73 1.55 -0.41
CA LEU A 240 10.55 2.66 0.06
C LEU A 240 10.75 2.58 1.57
N SER A 241 11.98 2.75 2.02
CA SER A 241 12.30 2.93 3.43
C SER A 241 11.54 4.13 4.01
N ARG A 242 11.23 4.09 5.30
CA ARG A 242 10.62 5.21 5.99
C ARG A 242 11.44 6.51 5.87
N PRO A 243 12.76 6.52 6.10
CA PRO A 243 13.55 7.75 5.98
C PRO A 243 13.47 8.40 4.60
N PHE A 244 13.50 7.60 3.53
CA PHE A 244 13.36 8.13 2.16
C PHE A 244 11.93 8.64 1.89
N THR A 245 10.93 7.94 2.41
CA THR A 245 9.53 8.39 2.31
C THR A 245 9.31 9.72 3.05
N GLU A 246 9.88 9.86 4.25
CA GLU A 246 9.91 11.12 5.01
C GLU A 246 10.61 12.23 4.23
N HIS A 247 11.72 11.93 3.55
CA HIS A 247 12.37 12.92 2.68
C HIS A 247 11.47 13.37 1.54
N CYS A 248 10.79 12.45 0.85
CA CYS A 248 9.89 12.79 -0.26
C CYS A 248 8.70 13.67 0.17
N VAL A 249 8.22 13.53 1.41
CA VAL A 249 7.03 14.24 1.91
C VAL A 249 7.38 15.49 2.72
N HIS A 250 8.41 15.44 3.57
CA HIS A 250 8.70 16.42 4.61
C HIS A 250 10.07 17.10 4.50
N SER A 251 10.93 16.71 3.56
CA SER A 251 12.31 17.21 3.51
C SER A 251 12.39 18.74 3.49
N TRP A 252 13.42 19.27 4.15
CA TRP A 252 13.84 20.67 4.05
C TRP A 252 14.51 20.96 2.70
N ASP A 253 15.06 19.94 2.04
CA ASP A 253 15.58 20.05 0.67
C ASP A 253 14.45 20.41 -0.31
N ASN A 254 14.79 21.21 -1.32
CA ASN A 254 13.84 21.70 -2.31
C ASN A 254 13.67 20.74 -3.49
N LEU A 255 14.54 19.74 -3.67
CA LEU A 255 14.45 18.81 -4.81
C LEU A 255 13.09 18.10 -4.91
N PRO A 256 12.50 17.50 -3.84
CA PRO A 256 11.19 16.88 -3.94
C PRO A 256 10.10 17.85 -4.39
N ARG A 257 10.09 19.09 -3.88
CA ARG A 257 9.11 20.12 -4.27
C ARG A 257 9.31 20.57 -5.72
N LYS A 258 10.55 20.82 -6.12
CA LYS A 258 10.90 21.22 -7.49
C LYS A 258 10.52 20.13 -8.49
N LEU A 259 10.80 18.87 -8.15
CA LEU A 259 10.46 17.75 -9.02
C LEU A 259 8.94 17.55 -9.08
N LEU A 260 8.23 17.67 -7.96
CA LEU A 260 6.77 17.59 -7.95
C LEU A 260 6.16 18.63 -8.91
N MET A 261 6.62 19.89 -8.82
CA MET A 261 6.22 20.97 -9.74
C MET A 261 6.59 20.67 -11.21
N TYR A 262 7.77 20.11 -11.45
CA TYR A 262 8.20 19.76 -12.81
C TYR A 262 7.38 18.63 -13.42
N THR A 263 7.02 17.63 -12.61
CA THR A 263 6.27 16.44 -13.02
C THR A 263 4.78 16.69 -13.21
N THR A 264 4.24 17.87 -12.84
CA THR A 264 2.80 18.14 -13.04
C THR A 264 2.39 18.04 -14.50
N ASN A 265 3.31 18.39 -15.41
CA ASN A 265 3.08 18.41 -16.84
C ASN A 265 3.88 17.33 -17.59
N MET A 266 4.17 16.21 -16.91
CA MET A 266 4.91 15.06 -17.44
C MET A 266 4.02 13.82 -17.38
N ALA A 267 4.06 12.99 -18.43
CA ALA A 267 3.38 11.70 -18.41
C ALA A 267 4.19 10.67 -17.58
N PHE A 268 3.47 9.75 -16.93
CA PHE A 268 4.02 8.69 -16.08
C PHE A 268 4.96 9.20 -14.97
N PRO A 269 4.56 10.19 -14.16
CA PRO A 269 5.45 10.77 -13.16
C PRO A 269 5.81 9.77 -12.04
N LEU A 270 4.99 8.74 -11.79
CA LEU A 270 5.33 7.65 -10.87
C LEU A 270 6.54 6.82 -11.33
N GLU A 271 6.80 6.76 -12.64
CA GLU A 271 7.97 6.08 -13.21
C GLU A 271 9.24 6.94 -13.11
N THR A 272 9.16 8.18 -12.63
CA THR A 272 10.26 9.15 -12.66
C THR A 272 10.57 9.78 -11.31
N TYR A 273 9.54 10.11 -10.52
CA TYR A 273 9.67 10.97 -9.34
C TYR A 273 10.60 10.38 -8.28
N PHE A 274 10.31 9.16 -7.81
CA PHE A 274 11.10 8.56 -6.73
C PHE A 274 12.51 8.19 -7.20
N GLN A 275 12.65 7.71 -8.44
CA GLN A 275 13.92 7.35 -9.07
C GLN A 275 14.83 8.58 -9.16
N THR A 276 14.27 9.70 -9.62
CA THR A 276 15.02 10.95 -9.76
C THR A 276 15.40 11.54 -8.41
N ILE A 277 14.52 11.53 -7.40
CA ILE A 277 14.89 12.01 -6.05
C ILE A 277 15.98 11.14 -5.46
N ILE A 278 15.79 9.82 -5.41
CA ILE A 278 16.73 8.94 -4.71
C ILE A 278 18.14 8.99 -5.31
N CYS A 279 18.23 9.18 -6.63
CA CYS A 279 19.50 9.26 -7.33
C CYS A 279 20.17 10.64 -7.34
N ASN A 280 19.42 11.72 -7.09
CA ASN A 280 19.98 13.07 -6.99
C ASN A 280 20.20 13.53 -5.53
N THR A 281 19.73 12.76 -4.53
CA THR A 281 19.96 13.03 -3.11
C THR A 281 21.14 12.19 -2.57
N PRO A 282 22.29 12.81 -2.22
CA PRO A 282 23.50 12.09 -1.81
C PRO A 282 23.29 11.10 -0.66
N GLU A 283 22.44 11.45 0.30
CA GLU A 283 22.14 10.65 1.49
C GLU A 283 21.48 9.30 1.16
N PHE A 284 20.72 9.22 0.07
CA PHE A 284 19.97 8.01 -0.30
C PHE A 284 20.57 7.25 -1.49
N ARG A 285 21.50 7.85 -2.23
CA ARG A 285 22.08 7.25 -3.45
C ARG A 285 22.63 5.84 -3.25
N ASN A 286 23.19 5.55 -2.06
CA ASN A 286 23.79 4.25 -1.73
C ASN A 286 22.79 3.25 -1.12
N THR A 287 21.52 3.64 -0.95
CA THR A 287 20.48 2.80 -0.34
C THR A 287 19.57 2.14 -1.39
N THR A 288 19.85 2.34 -2.68
CA THR A 288 19.04 1.80 -3.78
C THR A 288 19.34 0.33 -4.03
N VAL A 289 18.29 -0.49 -4.08
CA VAL A 289 18.30 -1.82 -4.69
C VAL A 289 17.53 -1.71 -6.01
N ASN A 290 18.24 -1.84 -7.13
CA ASN A 290 17.67 -1.64 -8.47
C ASN A 290 16.85 -2.86 -8.93
N ASN A 291 15.70 -3.04 -8.27
CA ASN A 291 14.69 -4.06 -8.53
C ASN A 291 13.42 -3.67 -7.75
N ASP A 292 12.23 -3.91 -8.30
CA ASP A 292 10.95 -3.59 -7.64
C ASP A 292 10.26 -4.81 -6.99
N LEU A 293 10.91 -5.98 -7.02
CA LEU A 293 10.43 -7.27 -6.53
C LEU A 293 9.11 -7.72 -7.18
N ARG A 294 8.81 -7.27 -8.41
CA ARG A 294 7.58 -7.62 -9.12
C ARG A 294 7.82 -8.52 -10.32
N TYR A 295 6.84 -9.39 -10.56
CA TYR A 295 6.71 -10.17 -11.78
C TYR A 295 5.56 -9.63 -12.63
N PHE A 296 5.85 -9.32 -13.89
CA PHE A 296 4.87 -8.98 -14.90
C PHE A 296 5.37 -9.42 -16.27
N VAL A 297 4.44 -9.59 -17.21
CA VAL A 297 4.74 -9.99 -18.58
C VAL A 297 4.27 -8.88 -19.52
N TRP A 298 5.16 -8.44 -20.41
CA TRP A 298 4.84 -7.44 -21.43
C TRP A 298 4.46 -8.12 -22.75
N ASP A 299 3.64 -7.42 -23.55
CA ASP A 299 3.58 -7.64 -24.99
C ASP A 299 4.95 -7.34 -25.64
N ASP A 300 5.18 -7.86 -26.84
CA ASP A 300 6.34 -7.49 -27.68
C ASP A 300 5.84 -6.91 -29.01
N PRO A 301 5.97 -5.58 -29.25
CA PRO A 301 6.55 -4.58 -28.35
C PRO A 301 5.65 -4.25 -27.14
N PRO A 302 6.21 -3.73 -26.03
CA PRO A 302 5.44 -3.36 -24.85
C PRO A 302 4.35 -2.32 -25.16
N LYS A 303 3.13 -2.56 -24.66
CA LYS A 303 2.02 -1.59 -24.65
C LYS A 303 2.01 -0.79 -23.35
N LEU A 304 0.95 0.01 -23.15
CA LEU A 304 0.76 0.84 -21.96
C LEU A 304 0.80 0.03 -20.65
N ASP A 305 0.10 -1.11 -20.63
CA ASP A 305 -0.02 -1.97 -19.46
C ASP A 305 0.56 -3.36 -19.74
N PRO A 306 1.09 -4.04 -18.70
CA PRO A 306 1.46 -5.44 -18.81
C PRO A 306 0.23 -6.33 -19.06
N LEU A 307 0.48 -7.52 -19.59
CA LEU A 307 -0.54 -8.52 -19.85
C LEU A 307 -1.22 -8.98 -18.55
N PHE A 308 -2.48 -9.37 -18.69
CA PHE A 308 -3.19 -10.07 -17.62
C PHE A 308 -2.61 -11.48 -17.45
N LEU A 309 -2.14 -11.77 -16.24
CA LEU A 309 -1.64 -13.07 -15.85
C LEU A 309 -2.81 -14.02 -15.60
N ASN A 310 -2.66 -15.25 -16.10
CA ASN A 310 -3.62 -16.33 -15.90
C ASN A 310 -2.89 -17.63 -15.56
N ILE A 311 -3.62 -18.75 -15.52
CA ILE A 311 -3.08 -20.06 -15.17
C ILE A 311 -1.86 -20.50 -15.99
N SER A 312 -1.76 -20.08 -17.27
CA SER A 312 -0.63 -20.41 -18.14
C SER A 312 0.69 -19.77 -17.69
N ASN A 313 0.61 -18.66 -16.95
CA ASN A 313 1.76 -17.95 -16.42
C ASN A 313 2.22 -18.48 -15.05
N TYR A 314 1.43 -19.35 -14.41
CA TYR A 314 1.61 -19.76 -13.02
C TYR A 314 3.01 -20.30 -12.71
N GLU A 315 3.52 -21.20 -13.54
CA GLU A 315 4.83 -21.81 -13.33
C GLU A 315 5.97 -20.78 -13.42
N LYS A 316 5.95 -19.93 -14.46
CA LYS A 316 6.96 -18.87 -14.64
C LYS A 316 6.91 -17.85 -13.51
N MET A 317 5.70 -17.45 -13.12
CA MET A 317 5.45 -16.51 -12.03
C MET A 317 6.00 -17.02 -10.70
N THR A 318 5.68 -18.25 -10.30
CA THR A 318 6.15 -18.85 -9.02
C THR A 318 7.64 -19.24 -9.03
N LYS A 319 8.26 -19.30 -10.20
CA LYS A 319 9.72 -19.48 -10.37
C LYS A 319 10.50 -18.15 -10.45
N SER A 320 9.82 -17.02 -10.61
CA SER A 320 10.46 -15.70 -10.79
C SER A 320 11.27 -15.21 -9.59
N ARG A 321 11.02 -15.76 -8.39
CA ARG A 321 11.57 -15.32 -7.09
C ARG A 321 11.11 -13.92 -6.65
N ALA A 322 10.21 -13.27 -7.40
CA ALA A 322 9.59 -12.01 -7.01
C ALA A 322 8.66 -12.17 -5.80
N ALA A 323 8.30 -11.05 -5.16
CA ALA A 323 7.39 -11.04 -4.02
C ALA A 323 5.92 -10.82 -4.44
N ILE A 324 5.71 -10.05 -5.51
CA ILE A 324 4.39 -9.63 -6.00
C ILE A 324 4.32 -9.91 -7.50
N ALA A 325 3.14 -10.23 -8.02
CA ALA A 325 2.87 -10.36 -9.45
C ALA A 325 1.74 -9.44 -9.92
N ARG A 326 1.74 -9.09 -11.21
CA ARG A 326 0.71 -8.26 -11.85
C ARG A 326 0.67 -8.43 -13.38
N ARG A 327 -0.44 -8.14 -14.05
CA ARG A 327 -1.74 -7.73 -13.49
C ARG A 327 -2.76 -8.87 -13.54
N PHE A 328 -3.70 -8.91 -12.60
CA PHE A 328 -4.74 -9.92 -12.57
C PHE A 328 -6.12 -9.33 -12.86
N THR A 329 -6.95 -10.09 -13.57
CA THR A 329 -8.39 -9.83 -13.65
C THR A 329 -9.08 -10.26 -12.36
N GLU A 330 -10.26 -9.72 -12.11
CA GLU A 330 -11.10 -10.17 -11.02
C GLU A 330 -11.45 -11.66 -11.17
N SER A 331 -11.33 -12.41 -10.08
CA SER A 331 -11.72 -13.83 -10.02
C SER A 331 -11.02 -14.76 -11.01
N ASP A 332 -9.83 -14.40 -11.51
CA ASP A 332 -9.04 -15.34 -12.31
C ASP A 332 -8.70 -16.61 -11.49
N PRO A 333 -8.86 -17.82 -12.05
CA PRO A 333 -8.54 -19.08 -11.35
C PRO A 333 -7.11 -19.16 -10.83
N VAL A 334 -6.16 -18.42 -11.44
CA VAL A 334 -4.78 -18.36 -10.96
C VAL A 334 -4.68 -17.78 -9.55
N LEU A 335 -5.58 -16.87 -9.17
CA LEU A 335 -5.59 -16.27 -7.83
C LEU A 335 -5.96 -17.33 -6.78
N GLN A 336 -6.95 -18.18 -7.07
CA GLN A 336 -7.29 -19.30 -6.19
C GLN A 336 -6.14 -20.29 -6.09
N LYS A 337 -5.48 -20.58 -7.22
CA LYS A 337 -4.30 -21.45 -7.20
C LYS A 337 -3.15 -20.88 -6.36
N LEU A 338 -2.90 -19.57 -6.42
CA LEU A 338 -1.93 -18.89 -5.55
C LEU A 338 -2.33 -18.97 -4.08
N ASP A 339 -3.61 -18.77 -3.77
CA ASP A 339 -4.14 -18.88 -2.42
C ASP A 339 -3.91 -20.27 -1.82
N GLU A 340 -4.13 -21.33 -2.60
CA GLU A 340 -3.99 -22.73 -2.16
C GLU A 340 -2.53 -23.21 -2.13
N ASP A 341 -1.75 -22.91 -3.17
CA ASP A 341 -0.41 -23.48 -3.32
C ASP A 341 0.66 -22.67 -2.59
N VAL A 342 0.53 -21.34 -2.56
CA VAL A 342 1.55 -20.42 -2.04
C VAL A 342 1.14 -19.85 -0.70
N LEU A 343 -0.02 -19.19 -0.63
CA LEU A 343 -0.44 -18.42 0.55
C LEU A 343 -1.10 -19.28 1.64
N LYS A 344 -1.44 -20.52 1.33
CA LYS A 344 -2.10 -21.49 2.22
C LYS A 344 -3.33 -20.92 2.92
N ARG A 345 -4.15 -20.16 2.18
CA ARG A 345 -5.34 -19.47 2.70
C ARG A 345 -6.60 -19.88 1.95
N SER A 346 -7.75 -19.75 2.61
CA SER A 346 -9.04 -19.83 1.93
C SER A 346 -9.30 -18.55 1.12
N PRO A 347 -10.13 -18.59 0.05
CA PRO A 347 -10.36 -17.43 -0.82
C PRO A 347 -10.75 -16.14 -0.06
N ASN A 348 -11.58 -16.30 0.98
CA ASN A 348 -12.10 -15.21 1.81
C ASN A 348 -11.40 -15.04 3.17
N GLY A 349 -10.43 -15.90 3.49
CA GLY A 349 -9.67 -15.84 4.75
C GLY A 349 -8.38 -15.02 4.59
N VAL A 350 -7.79 -14.60 5.70
CA VAL A 350 -6.47 -13.97 5.67
C VAL A 350 -5.35 -14.99 5.41
N GLY A 351 -4.20 -14.53 4.92
CA GLY A 351 -2.99 -15.34 4.88
C GLY A 351 -2.64 -15.85 6.28
N ALA A 352 -2.53 -17.18 6.45
CA ALA A 352 -2.16 -17.78 7.72
C ALA A 352 -0.64 -17.73 7.90
N GLY A 353 -0.17 -16.84 8.78
CA GLY A 353 1.21 -16.84 9.27
C GLY A 353 1.33 -17.60 10.59
N ARG A 354 2.54 -17.67 11.17
CA ARG A 354 2.75 -18.36 12.46
C ARG A 354 1.95 -17.76 13.61
N TRP A 355 1.62 -16.47 13.50
CA TRP A 355 0.75 -15.74 14.42
C TRP A 355 -0.69 -16.28 14.45
N CYS A 356 -1.14 -17.01 13.44
CA CYS A 356 -2.48 -17.58 13.38
C CYS A 356 -2.50 -18.93 14.14
N SER A 357 -3.22 -19.00 15.26
CA SER A 357 -3.15 -20.15 16.20
C SER A 357 -4.26 -21.19 16.02
N GLY A 358 -5.11 -21.04 15.00
CA GLY A 358 -6.15 -22.00 14.66
C GLY A 358 -7.55 -21.64 15.18
N PRO A 359 -8.53 -22.53 14.92
CA PRO A 359 -9.92 -22.41 15.35
C PRO A 359 -10.05 -22.19 16.85
N LEU A 360 -11.02 -21.39 17.29
CA LEU A 360 -11.36 -21.30 18.72
C LEU A 360 -11.98 -22.62 19.17
N MET A 361 -11.46 -23.19 20.24
CA MET A 361 -11.99 -24.41 20.84
C MET A 361 -12.52 -24.13 22.24
N ASN A 362 -13.64 -24.74 22.62
CA ASN A 362 -14.12 -24.68 23.99
C ASN A 362 -13.31 -25.61 24.91
N GLN A 363 -13.57 -25.57 26.22
CA GLN A 363 -12.88 -26.42 27.21
C GLN A 363 -13.09 -27.94 27.00
N LYS A 364 -14.03 -28.33 26.12
CA LYS A 364 -14.29 -29.73 25.74
C LYS A 364 -13.68 -30.11 24.38
N GLY A 365 -12.94 -29.20 23.74
CA GLY A 365 -12.30 -29.42 22.43
C GLY A 365 -13.23 -29.29 21.22
N GLU A 366 -14.42 -28.71 21.39
CA GLU A 366 -15.36 -28.46 20.28
C GLU A 366 -15.06 -27.10 19.64
N THR A 367 -15.07 -27.06 18.30
CA THR A 367 -14.80 -25.85 17.51
C THR A 367 -15.94 -24.83 17.66
N LEU A 368 -15.64 -23.69 18.27
CA LEU A 368 -16.54 -22.53 18.42
C LEU A 368 -16.59 -21.66 17.15
N ASP A 369 -15.49 -21.61 16.41
CA ASP A 369 -15.33 -20.81 15.20
C ASP A 369 -14.42 -21.56 14.23
N SER A 370 -14.89 -21.79 13.00
CA SER A 370 -14.15 -22.52 11.97
C SER A 370 -13.14 -21.64 11.22
N ASP A 371 -13.09 -20.33 11.52
CA ASP A 371 -12.06 -19.45 10.98
C ASP A 371 -10.67 -19.91 11.44
N VAL A 372 -9.76 -20.07 10.48
CA VAL A 372 -8.39 -20.56 10.67
C VAL A 372 -7.62 -19.64 11.62
N CYS A 373 -7.96 -18.35 11.68
CA CYS A 373 -7.33 -17.38 12.59
C CYS A 373 -8.28 -16.84 13.67
N ALA A 374 -9.23 -17.66 14.13
CA ALA A 374 -10.14 -17.31 15.22
C ALA A 374 -9.42 -17.05 16.55
N SER A 375 -8.23 -17.64 16.74
CA SER A 375 -7.29 -17.33 17.81
C SER A 375 -5.93 -16.91 17.23
N TRP A 376 -5.19 -16.07 17.97
CA TRP A 376 -3.92 -15.52 17.52
C TRP A 376 -2.83 -15.68 18.60
N GLY A 377 -1.61 -15.94 18.14
CA GLY A 377 -0.39 -16.14 18.91
C GLY A 377 0.53 -14.93 18.83
N ASP A 378 1.83 -15.18 18.92
CA ASP A 378 2.84 -14.11 18.90
C ASP A 378 3.02 -13.54 17.48
N ILE A 379 2.69 -12.26 17.33
CA ILE A 379 2.84 -11.51 16.07
C ILE A 379 4.31 -11.21 15.73
N ASN A 380 5.28 -11.56 16.58
CA ASN A 380 6.71 -11.36 16.36
C ASN A 380 7.42 -12.58 15.79
N VAL A 381 6.76 -13.74 15.79
CA VAL A 381 7.32 -14.97 15.24
C VAL A 381 6.84 -15.12 13.80
N VAL A 382 7.79 -15.29 12.88
CA VAL A 382 7.52 -15.52 11.46
C VAL A 382 8.20 -16.82 11.03
N GLU A 383 7.52 -17.61 10.22
CA GLU A 383 8.04 -18.88 9.71
C GLU A 383 8.09 -18.84 8.17
N PRO A 384 9.29 -18.76 7.55
CA PRO A 384 9.41 -18.74 6.11
C PRO A 384 9.04 -20.11 5.51
N GLY A 385 8.34 -20.09 4.39
CA GLY A 385 8.11 -21.23 3.53
C GLY A 385 9.06 -21.26 2.32
N PRO A 386 8.81 -22.20 1.38
CA PRO A 386 9.68 -22.37 0.20
C PRO A 386 9.74 -21.15 -0.73
N ALA A 387 8.69 -20.32 -0.75
CA ALA A 387 8.67 -19.10 -1.56
C ALA A 387 9.58 -18.02 -0.93
N GLY A 388 9.65 -17.93 0.40
CA GLY A 388 10.57 -17.06 1.13
C GLY A 388 12.03 -17.40 0.87
N GLU A 389 12.40 -18.68 0.82
CA GLU A 389 13.79 -19.07 0.49
C GLU A 389 14.20 -18.66 -0.93
N LYS A 390 13.28 -18.76 -1.90
CA LYS A 390 13.51 -18.27 -3.26
C LYS A 390 13.70 -16.76 -3.30
N LEU A 391 12.84 -16.02 -2.59
CA LEU A 391 12.93 -14.56 -2.48
C LEU A 391 14.24 -14.14 -1.79
N LYS A 392 14.62 -14.83 -0.71
CA LYS A 392 15.89 -14.61 0.01
C LYS A 392 17.09 -14.76 -0.90
N SER A 393 17.08 -15.78 -1.76
CA SER A 393 18.14 -15.99 -2.76
C SER A 393 18.23 -14.84 -3.75
N LEU A 394 17.09 -14.35 -4.27
CA LEU A 394 17.05 -13.18 -5.16
C LEU A 394 17.60 -11.93 -4.45
N VAL A 395 17.12 -11.64 -3.25
CA VAL A 395 17.57 -10.46 -2.48
C VAL A 395 19.06 -10.54 -2.18
N SER A 396 19.58 -11.72 -1.83
CA SER A 396 21.03 -11.91 -1.61
C SER A 396 21.84 -11.67 -2.88
N GLU A 397 21.34 -12.10 -4.04
CA GLU A 397 21.96 -11.83 -5.35
C GLU A 397 21.99 -10.34 -5.67
N LEU A 398 20.87 -9.63 -5.42
CA LEU A 398 20.74 -8.20 -5.66
C LEU A 398 21.65 -7.36 -4.75
N LEU A 399 21.94 -7.84 -3.54
CA LEU A 399 22.80 -7.17 -2.56
C LEU A 399 24.27 -7.59 -2.64
N GLY A 400 24.64 -8.48 -3.58
CA GLY A 400 26.05 -8.82 -3.81
C GLY A 400 26.87 -7.60 -4.25
N ASP A 401 28.14 -7.52 -3.82
CA ASP A 401 29.01 -6.35 -4.04
C ASP A 401 29.09 -5.89 -5.51
N GLU A 402 29.13 -6.82 -6.45
CA GLU A 402 29.18 -6.53 -7.89
C GLU A 402 27.84 -5.97 -8.40
N ALA A 403 26.72 -6.49 -7.92
CA ALA A 403 25.38 -6.03 -8.28
C ALA A 403 25.12 -4.62 -7.72
N LEU A 404 25.49 -4.37 -6.48
CA LEU A 404 25.39 -3.04 -5.87
C LEU A 404 26.21 -2.03 -6.68
N ARG A 405 27.50 -2.27 -6.93
CA ARG A 405 28.36 -1.32 -7.67
C ARG A 405 27.91 -1.07 -9.12
N SER A 406 27.42 -2.11 -9.80
CA SER A 406 27.04 -2.00 -11.21
C SER A 406 25.68 -1.32 -11.42
N ARG A 407 24.76 -1.40 -10.45
CA ARG A 407 23.36 -0.99 -10.57
C ARG A 407 22.94 0.20 -9.70
N GLN A 408 23.89 0.93 -9.10
CA GLN A 408 23.58 2.21 -8.45
C GLN A 408 23.26 3.30 -9.47
N CYS A 409 22.68 4.39 -8.96
CA CYS A 409 22.47 5.65 -9.66
C CYS A 409 23.74 6.14 -10.36
N LYS A 410 23.88 5.85 -11.65
CA LYS A 410 24.94 6.38 -12.52
C LYS A 410 24.38 7.58 -13.27
N SER A 411 24.98 8.75 -13.10
CA SER A 411 24.78 9.86 -14.02
C SER A 411 25.45 9.54 -15.35
N GLN A 412 24.80 9.87 -16.47
CA GLN A 412 25.44 9.84 -17.79
C GLN A 412 26.53 10.92 -17.90
#